data_AF-A0A5C5YBQ5-F1
#
_entry.id   AF-A0A5C5YBQ5-F1
#
_cell.length_a   1.000
_cell.length_b   1.000
_cell.length_c   1.000
_cell.angle_alpha   90.00
_cell.angle_beta   90.00
_cell.angle_gamma   90.00
#
_symmetry.space_group_name_H-M   'P 1'
#
loop_
_entity.id
_entity.type
_entity.pdbx_description
1 polymer ?
#
loop_
_entity_poly.entity_id
_entity_poly.type
_entity_poly.pdbx_seq_one_letter_code
_entity_poly.pdbx_strand_id
1 'polypeptide(L)'
;MAHRIRLRKPWQRRDHLVGGECDPDHLGSEGANTVAADRVDVPDPQPEESGGQPTDRARVDRVSYVRQFHRPSGLERHDRVILEIGAVAGRISRLSINNLKISGFNDQAVDDQGLPSEGQAGLRVDLTDQLVDHNELEIHLVAASDPAGPPRLVGEVNLWIIEAG
;
A
#
# COMPACT_ATOMS: atom_id res chain seq x y z
N MET A 1 6.93 3.00 -26.95
CA MET A 1 5.84 2.04 -26.64
C MET A 1 5.65 2.01 -25.12
N ALA A 2 4.81 1.11 -24.58
CA ALA A 2 4.63 0.98 -23.12
C ALA A 2 4.76 -0.48 -22.67
N HIS A 3 5.63 -0.74 -21.70
CA HIS A 3 5.82 -2.05 -21.09
C HIS A 3 5.28 -2.07 -19.67
N ARG A 4 4.66 -3.19 -19.28
CA ARG A 4 4.04 -3.35 -17.96
C ARG A 4 4.71 -4.48 -17.18
N ILE A 5 5.23 -4.17 -16.00
CA ILE A 5 5.82 -5.13 -15.06
C ILE A 5 4.91 -5.23 -13.84
N ARG A 6 4.39 -6.43 -13.55
CA ARG A 6 3.54 -6.66 -12.37
C ARG A 6 4.40 -6.94 -11.15
N LEU A 7 4.23 -6.16 -10.10
CA LEU A 7 4.86 -6.36 -8.80
C LEU A 7 3.99 -7.32 -7.96
N ARG A 8 3.90 -8.60 -8.35
CA ARG A 8 3.05 -9.59 -7.65
C ARG A 8 3.63 -10.15 -6.34
N LYS A 9 4.90 -10.61 -6.35
CA LYS A 9 5.55 -11.21 -5.18
C LYS A 9 7.07 -10.98 -5.11
N PRO A 10 7.72 -11.10 -3.94
CA PRO A 10 7.10 -11.16 -2.60
C PRO A 10 6.86 -9.76 -2.02
N TRP A 11 5.72 -9.56 -1.34
CA TRP A 11 5.47 -8.41 -0.48
C TRP A 11 5.59 -8.81 0.99
N GLN A 12 5.99 -7.87 1.84
CA GLN A 12 5.88 -7.97 3.29
C GLN A 12 4.73 -7.09 3.77
N ARG A 13 3.79 -7.65 4.51
CA ARG A 13 2.65 -6.96 5.12
C ARG A 13 2.89 -6.86 6.62
N ARG A 14 2.71 -5.68 7.21
CA ARG A 14 2.80 -5.47 8.67
C ARG A 14 1.52 -4.82 9.14
N ASP A 15 0.91 -5.42 10.16
CA ASP A 15 -0.36 -4.96 10.71
C ASP A 15 -0.12 -4.14 11.96
N HIS A 16 -0.79 -2.98 12.02
CA HIS A 16 -0.79 -2.11 13.17
C HIS A 16 -2.17 -2.17 13.83
N LEU A 17 -2.19 -2.81 15.00
CA LEU A 17 -3.39 -3.02 15.78
C LEU A 17 -3.69 -1.80 16.65
N VAL A 18 -4.95 -1.36 16.67
CA VAL A 18 -5.46 -0.39 17.63
C VAL A 18 -6.29 -1.15 18.66
N GLY A 19 -5.80 -1.20 19.90
CA GLY A 19 -6.48 -1.83 21.03
C GLY A 19 -5.78 -3.08 21.55
N GLY A 20 -4.92 -2.87 22.56
CA GLY A 20 -4.88 -3.71 23.74
C GLY A 20 -4.99 -2.73 24.90
N GLU A 21 -5.89 -2.98 25.85
CA GLU A 21 -6.03 -2.14 27.05
C GLU A 21 -4.64 -1.89 27.65
N CYS A 22 -4.20 -0.63 27.67
CA CYS A 22 -3.07 -0.24 28.47
C CYS A 22 -3.45 -0.50 29.92
N ASP A 23 -2.73 -1.42 30.57
CA ASP A 23 -2.61 -1.43 32.02
C ASP A 23 -2.30 0.02 32.46
N PRO A 24 -3.15 0.68 33.27
CA PRO A 24 -3.01 2.10 33.58
C PRO A 24 -1.75 2.45 34.39
N ASP A 25 -0.97 1.45 34.81
CA ASP A 25 0.27 1.62 35.58
C ASP A 25 1.54 1.75 34.72
N HIS A 26 1.49 1.58 33.40
CA HIS A 26 2.67 1.73 32.54
C HIS A 26 2.70 3.09 31.83
N LEU A 27 3.16 4.11 32.57
CA LEU A 27 3.57 5.40 32.01
C LEU A 27 4.69 5.21 30.98
N GLY A 28 4.37 5.36 29.69
CA GLY A 28 5.34 5.84 28.69
C GLY A 28 5.72 4.93 27.53
N SER A 29 4.77 4.32 26.81
CA SER A 29 5.06 3.84 25.44
C SER A 29 3.85 3.95 24.52
N GLU A 30 3.92 4.88 23.56
CA GLU A 30 3.13 4.88 22.31
C GLU A 30 3.55 3.69 21.42
N GLY A 31 3.53 2.48 21.99
CA GLY A 31 3.89 1.26 21.31
C GLY A 31 2.72 0.76 20.48
N ALA A 32 2.56 1.27 19.26
CA ALA A 32 1.76 0.56 18.27
C ALA A 32 2.34 -0.85 18.12
N ASN A 33 1.66 -1.85 18.68
CA ASN A 33 2.04 -3.26 18.56
C ASN A 33 2.01 -3.62 17.07
N THR A 34 3.18 -3.60 16.44
CA THR A 34 3.36 -4.02 15.06
C THR A 34 3.44 -5.53 15.06
N VAL A 35 2.46 -6.20 14.47
CA VAL A 35 2.46 -7.66 14.34
C VAL A 35 3.52 -8.06 13.31
N ALA A 36 4.09 -9.27 13.47
CA ALA A 36 5.13 -9.82 12.61
C ALA A 36 4.84 -9.64 11.11
N ALA A 37 5.88 -9.42 10.32
CA ALA A 37 5.76 -9.20 8.89
C ALA A 37 5.38 -10.50 8.16
N ASP A 38 4.16 -10.56 7.63
CA ASP A 38 3.69 -11.67 6.81
C ASP A 38 4.11 -11.49 5.35
N ARG A 39 4.48 -12.60 4.68
CA ARG A 39 4.75 -12.58 3.24
C ARG A 39 3.45 -12.80 2.48
N VAL A 40 3.07 -11.84 1.66
CA VAL A 40 1.82 -11.87 0.89
C VAL A 40 2.08 -11.68 -0.60
N ASP A 41 1.14 -12.19 -1.41
CA ASP A 41 1.00 -11.83 -2.81
C ASP A 41 0.13 -10.57 -2.93
N VAL A 42 0.34 -9.77 -3.97
CA VAL A 42 -0.56 -8.67 -4.33
C VAL A 42 -1.11 -8.93 -5.74
N PRO A 43 -2.45 -8.89 -5.97
CA PRO A 43 -3.52 -8.54 -5.03
C PRO A 43 -3.60 -9.45 -3.79
N ASP A 44 -3.83 -8.84 -2.63
CA ASP A 44 -3.91 -9.51 -1.33
C ASP A 44 -5.31 -10.15 -1.17
N PRO A 45 -5.43 -11.49 -1.28
CA PRO A 45 -6.72 -12.15 -1.19
C PRO A 45 -7.28 -11.99 0.23
N GLN A 46 -8.58 -11.74 0.34
CA GLN A 46 -9.25 -11.63 1.64
C GLN A 46 -8.90 -12.86 2.49
N PRO A 47 -8.46 -12.69 3.76
CA PRO A 47 -8.34 -13.83 4.64
C PRO A 47 -9.75 -14.39 4.80
N GLU A 48 -9.98 -15.61 4.32
CA GLU A 48 -11.20 -16.34 4.62
C GLU A 48 -11.32 -16.34 6.13
N GLU A 49 -12.40 -15.74 6.65
CA GLU A 49 -12.67 -15.68 8.08
C GLU A 49 -12.67 -17.12 8.58
N SER A 50 -11.53 -17.55 9.12
CA SER A 50 -11.32 -18.89 9.61
C SER A 50 -12.08 -19.00 10.92
N GLY A 51 -13.40 -19.17 10.84
CA GLY A 51 -14.32 -19.81 11.79
C GLY A 51 -14.20 -19.50 13.29
N GLY A 52 -13.46 -18.48 13.72
CA GLY A 52 -13.22 -18.18 15.13
C GLY A 52 -14.01 -16.95 15.56
N GLN A 53 -14.79 -17.06 16.63
CA GLN A 53 -15.62 -16.00 17.23
C GLN A 53 -14.95 -14.61 17.36
N PRO A 54 -15.74 -13.53 17.51
CA PRO A 54 -15.23 -12.20 17.80
C PRO A 54 -14.80 -12.12 19.28
N THR A 55 -13.68 -12.75 19.61
CA THR A 55 -12.97 -12.46 20.86
C THR A 55 -12.23 -11.16 20.68
N ASP A 56 -12.73 -10.09 21.30
CA ASP A 56 -12.01 -8.83 21.61
C ASP A 56 -10.94 -8.44 20.59
N ARG A 57 -11.39 -8.34 19.32
CA ARG A 57 -10.49 -8.31 18.17
C ARG A 57 -9.89 -6.92 18.07
N ALA A 58 -8.63 -6.78 18.48
CA ALA A 58 -7.79 -5.66 18.11
C ALA A 58 -7.99 -5.35 16.62
N ARG A 59 -8.57 -4.18 16.32
CA ARG A 59 -8.92 -3.83 14.94
C ARG A 59 -7.63 -3.41 14.24
N VAL A 60 -7.32 -4.04 13.12
CA VAL A 60 -6.24 -3.56 12.24
C VAL A 60 -6.69 -2.24 11.64
N ASP A 61 -6.17 -1.13 12.16
CA ASP A 61 -6.47 0.21 11.65
C ASP A 61 -5.52 0.59 10.52
N ARG A 62 -4.29 0.09 10.54
CA ARG A 62 -3.27 0.45 9.55
C ARG A 62 -2.45 -0.76 9.14
N VAL A 63 -2.02 -0.76 7.89
CA VAL A 63 -1.18 -1.81 7.33
C VAL A 63 -0.09 -1.15 6.48
N SER A 64 1.14 -1.64 6.61
CA SER A 64 2.24 -1.29 5.70
C SER A 64 2.58 -2.46 4.79
N TYR A 65 2.65 -2.22 3.48
CA TYR A 65 3.15 -3.15 2.49
C TYR A 65 4.53 -2.70 2.02
N VAL A 66 5.53 -3.56 2.16
CA VAL A 66 6.92 -3.28 1.77
C VAL A 66 7.36 -4.28 0.71
N ARG A 67 8.03 -3.79 -0.33
CA ARG A 67 8.61 -4.64 -1.37
C ARG A 67 9.90 -4.07 -1.90
N GLN A 68 10.88 -4.95 -2.07
CA GLN A 68 12.11 -4.66 -2.78
C GLN A 68 12.02 -5.08 -4.25
N PHE A 69 12.60 -4.29 -5.15
CA PHE A 69 12.67 -4.58 -6.59
C PHE A 69 13.87 -3.86 -7.24
N HIS A 70 14.34 -4.40 -8.36
CA HIS A 70 15.40 -3.74 -9.15
C HIS A 70 14.82 -2.72 -10.12
N ARG A 71 15.59 -1.67 -10.41
CA ARG A 71 15.27 -0.78 -11.53
C ARG A 71 15.19 -1.60 -12.83
N PRO A 72 14.15 -1.41 -13.66
CA PRO A 72 14.07 -2.08 -14.95
C PRO A 72 15.33 -1.81 -15.80
N SER A 73 15.87 -2.85 -16.41
CA SER A 73 17.05 -2.75 -17.28
C SER A 73 16.68 -2.21 -18.66
N GLY A 74 17.63 -1.56 -19.33
CA GLY A 74 17.46 -1.09 -20.71
C GLY A 74 16.66 0.21 -20.84
N LEU A 75 16.48 0.95 -19.74
CA LEU A 75 15.85 2.27 -19.77
C LEU A 75 16.77 3.29 -20.44
N GLU A 76 16.26 3.96 -21.46
CA GLU A 76 16.92 5.09 -22.11
C GLU A 76 16.75 6.39 -21.30
N ARG A 77 17.52 7.43 -21.66
CA ARG A 77 17.53 8.71 -20.91
C ARG A 77 16.17 9.41 -20.85
N HIS A 78 15.27 9.10 -21.77
CA HIS A 78 13.97 9.74 -21.91
C HIS A 78 12.80 8.84 -21.55
N ASP A 79 13.08 7.60 -21.13
CA ASP A 79 12.05 6.68 -20.67
C ASP A 79 11.50 7.12 -19.33
N ARG A 80 10.20 6.93 -19.14
CA ARG A 80 9.51 7.22 -17.88
C ARG A 80 9.08 5.93 -17.21
N VAL A 81 9.23 5.87 -15.88
CA VAL A 81 8.74 4.75 -15.07
C VAL A 81 7.61 5.22 -14.17
N ILE A 82 6.40 4.75 -14.44
CA ILE A 82 5.18 5.10 -13.70
C ILE A 82 4.76 3.93 -12.82
N LEU A 83 4.67 4.14 -11.51
CA LEU A 83 4.00 3.22 -10.59
C LEU A 83 2.49 3.37 -10.74
N GLU A 84 1.78 2.24 -10.82
CA GLU A 84 0.33 2.16 -10.78
C GLU A 84 -0.09 1.24 -9.64
N ILE A 85 -1.00 1.70 -8.78
CA ILE A 85 -1.68 0.92 -7.75
C ILE A 85 -3.15 0.82 -8.15
N GLY A 86 -3.59 -0.37 -8.57
CA GLY A 86 -4.88 -0.56 -9.21
C GLY A 86 -6.08 -0.23 -8.31
N ALA A 87 -6.13 -0.83 -7.12
CA ALA A 87 -7.23 -0.63 -6.17
C ALA A 87 -6.79 -0.95 -4.74
N VAL A 88 -7.38 -0.26 -3.76
CA VAL A 88 -7.15 -0.44 -2.33
C VAL A 88 -8.48 -0.56 -1.60
N ALA A 89 -8.52 -1.37 -0.55
CA ALA A 89 -9.54 -1.22 0.49
C ALA A 89 -8.92 -0.40 1.61
N GLY A 90 -9.60 0.68 2.03
CA GLY A 90 -9.02 1.71 2.89
C GLY A 90 -8.50 2.90 2.09
N ARG A 91 -7.56 3.66 2.65
CA ARG A 91 -6.94 4.84 2.01
C ARG A 91 -5.43 4.77 2.07
N ILE A 92 -4.75 5.23 1.02
CA ILE A 92 -3.29 5.34 1.00
C ILE A 92 -2.89 6.58 1.81
N SER A 93 -2.36 6.37 3.01
CA SER A 93 -1.92 7.46 3.89
C SER A 93 -0.48 7.91 3.61
N ARG A 94 0.36 6.99 3.10
CA ARG A 94 1.75 7.26 2.73
C ARG A 94 2.19 6.33 1.61
N LEU A 95 2.96 6.89 0.69
CA LEU A 95 3.69 6.16 -0.33
C LEU A 95 5.15 6.63 -0.27
N SER A 96 6.08 5.69 -0.18
CA SER A 96 7.52 5.96 -0.15
C SER A 96 8.28 5.03 -1.08
N ILE A 97 9.34 5.56 -1.68
CA ILE A 97 10.34 4.81 -2.43
C ILE A 97 11.70 5.14 -1.84
N ASN A 98 12.51 4.15 -1.47
CA ASN A 98 13.85 4.35 -0.90
C ASN A 98 13.86 5.32 0.30
N ASN A 99 12.87 5.20 1.19
CA ASN A 99 12.62 6.11 2.32
C ASN A 99 12.28 7.57 1.95
N LEU A 100 12.13 7.89 0.67
CA LEU A 100 11.66 9.19 0.20
C LEU A 100 10.14 9.16 0.05
N LYS A 101 9.46 10.02 0.82
CA LYS A 101 8.01 10.19 0.72
C LYS A 101 7.68 10.82 -0.63
N ILE A 102 6.86 10.12 -1.40
CA ILE A 102 6.29 10.65 -2.63
C ILE A 102 5.18 11.62 -2.23
N SER A 103 5.24 12.85 -2.75
CA SER A 103 4.23 13.88 -2.47
C SER A 103 3.34 14.08 -3.70
N GLY A 104 2.12 14.58 -3.50
CA GLY A 104 1.23 14.96 -4.62
C GLY A 104 0.42 13.81 -5.23
N PHE A 105 0.39 12.63 -4.62
CA PHE A 105 -0.67 11.66 -4.90
C PHE A 105 -1.92 12.09 -4.12
N ASN A 106 -2.83 12.83 -4.74
CA ASN A 106 -4.02 13.31 -4.06
C ASN A 106 -4.89 12.13 -3.61
N ASP A 107 -5.30 12.16 -2.33
CA ASP A 107 -6.42 11.42 -1.74
C ASP A 107 -7.75 11.92 -2.32
N GLN A 108 -7.90 12.03 -3.65
CA GLN A 108 -9.13 12.52 -4.28
C GLN A 108 -9.36 11.89 -5.66
N ALA A 109 -10.06 10.77 -5.64
CA ALA A 109 -11.27 10.64 -6.45
C ALA A 109 -12.43 10.48 -5.46
N VAL A 110 -12.71 11.56 -4.74
CA VAL A 110 -14.01 11.80 -4.13
C VAL A 110 -14.72 12.68 -5.13
N ASP A 111 -15.81 12.19 -5.68
CA ASP A 111 -16.71 12.94 -6.54
C ASP A 111 -17.22 14.18 -5.80
N ASP A 112 -17.75 15.16 -6.55
CA ASP A 112 -18.28 16.45 -6.05
C ASP A 112 -19.34 16.32 -4.92
N GLN A 113 -19.79 15.09 -4.62
CA GLN A 113 -20.73 14.74 -3.56
C GLN A 113 -20.09 14.11 -2.31
N GLY A 114 -18.77 13.97 -2.24
CA GLY A 114 -18.08 13.43 -1.06
C GLY A 114 -18.29 11.92 -0.84
N LEU A 115 -18.79 11.20 -1.84
CA LEU A 115 -18.92 9.74 -1.84
C LEU A 115 -17.66 9.11 -2.48
N PRO A 116 -17.27 7.90 -2.06
CA PRO A 116 -16.27 7.14 -2.81
C PRO A 116 -16.92 6.62 -4.10
N SER A 117 -16.54 7.17 -5.25
CA SER A 117 -16.89 6.60 -6.57
C SER A 117 -16.56 5.10 -6.60
N GLU A 118 -17.58 4.25 -6.62
CA GLU A 118 -17.45 2.83 -6.91
C GLU A 118 -16.86 2.66 -8.32
N GLY A 119 -15.55 2.47 -8.40
CA GLY A 119 -14.80 2.42 -9.66
C GLY A 119 -13.52 3.26 -9.71
N GLN A 120 -12.93 3.61 -8.54
CA GLN A 120 -11.72 4.43 -8.43
C GLN A 120 -10.61 4.02 -9.41
N ALA A 121 -10.26 4.95 -10.30
CA ALA A 121 -9.09 4.87 -11.15
C ALA A 121 -7.83 4.75 -10.26
N GLY A 122 -7.06 3.69 -10.47
CA GLY A 122 -5.87 3.40 -9.68
C GLY A 122 -4.90 4.58 -9.59
N LEU A 123 -4.18 4.67 -8.47
CA LEU A 123 -3.18 5.70 -8.25
C LEU A 123 -2.02 5.51 -9.22
N ARG A 124 -1.64 6.57 -9.96
CA ARG A 124 -0.44 6.59 -10.80
C ARG A 124 0.55 7.65 -10.36
N VAL A 125 1.83 7.28 -10.26
CA VAL A 125 2.91 8.15 -9.79
C VAL A 125 4.15 7.96 -10.67
N ASP A 126 4.76 9.05 -11.09
CA ASP A 126 6.06 9.01 -11.78
C ASP A 126 7.19 8.74 -10.77
N LEU A 127 7.94 7.66 -11.00
CA LEU A 127 9.09 7.25 -10.19
C LEU A 127 10.43 7.50 -10.90
N THR A 128 10.43 8.05 -12.11
CA THR A 128 11.60 8.07 -13.02
C THR A 128 12.87 8.56 -12.35
N ASP A 129 12.78 9.66 -11.60
CA ASP A 129 13.93 10.31 -10.96
C ASP A 129 14.28 9.72 -9.58
N GLN A 130 13.42 8.86 -9.03
CA GLN A 130 13.60 8.29 -7.68
C GLN A 130 14.16 6.86 -7.70
N LEU A 131 14.26 6.23 -8.88
CA LEU A 131 14.74 4.86 -9.02
C LEU A 131 16.28 4.77 -9.05
N VAL A 132 16.82 3.97 -8.13
CA VAL A 132 18.22 3.52 -8.12
C VAL A 132 18.28 2.03 -8.46
N ASP A 133 19.45 1.40 -8.49
CA ASP A 133 19.57 -0.01 -8.92
C ASP A 133 18.74 -0.98 -8.06
N HIS A 134 18.66 -0.73 -6.76
CA HIS A 134 17.90 -1.49 -5.78
C HIS A 134 16.90 -0.58 -5.07
N ASN A 135 15.61 -0.85 -5.24
CA ASN A 135 14.56 -0.01 -4.71
C ASN A 135 13.73 -0.72 -3.64
N GLU A 136 13.26 0.04 -2.66
CA GLU A 136 12.27 -0.40 -1.68
C GLU A 136 11.03 0.48 -1.78
N LEU A 137 9.91 -0.12 -2.16
CA LEU A 137 8.60 0.51 -2.22
C LEU A 137 7.83 0.19 -0.94
N GLU A 138 7.25 1.21 -0.34
CA GLU A 138 6.46 1.10 0.87
C GLU A 138 5.12 1.84 0.70
N ILE A 139 4.02 1.15 1.01
CA ILE A 139 2.66 1.64 0.88
C ILE A 139 1.96 1.50 2.23
N HIS A 140 1.54 2.61 2.83
CA HIS A 140 0.80 2.61 4.09
C HIS A 140 -0.67 2.83 3.80
N LEU A 141 -1.49 1.88 4.24
CA LEU A 141 -2.93 1.95 4.17
C LEU A 141 -3.51 2.18 5.57
N VAL A 142 -4.58 2.97 5.63
CA VAL A 142 -5.41 3.14 6.83
C VAL A 142 -6.84 2.69 6.52
N ALA A 143 -7.54 2.17 7.53
CA ALA A 143 -8.93 1.79 7.41
C ALA A 143 -9.77 2.99 6.96
N ALA A 144 -10.68 2.75 6.02
CA ALA A 144 -11.73 3.72 5.73
C ALA A 144 -12.81 3.64 6.83
N SER A 145 -13.56 4.73 7.01
CA SER A 145 -14.64 4.79 8.01
C SER A 145 -15.78 3.78 7.78
N ASP A 146 -15.86 3.18 6.59
CA ASP A 146 -16.85 2.18 6.19
C ASP A 146 -16.47 0.76 6.68
N PRO A 147 -17.42 -0.18 6.89
CA PRO A 147 -17.16 -1.48 7.49
C PRO A 147 -16.55 -2.51 6.50
N ALA A 148 -15.86 -2.07 5.44
CA ALA A 148 -15.34 -2.92 4.35
C ALA A 148 -14.17 -3.86 4.74
N GLY A 149 -13.93 -4.05 6.05
CA GLY A 149 -12.86 -4.88 6.58
C GLY A 149 -11.53 -4.13 6.78
N PRO A 150 -10.43 -4.87 7.08
CA PRO A 150 -9.12 -4.28 7.30
C PRO A 150 -8.55 -3.69 5.99
N PRO A 151 -7.69 -2.66 6.08
CA PRO A 151 -7.10 -2.04 4.89
C PRO A 151 -6.16 -3.00 4.15
N ARG A 152 -6.23 -3.02 2.80
CA ARG A 152 -5.52 -3.99 1.95
C ARG A 152 -5.31 -3.54 0.50
N LEU A 153 -4.29 -4.10 -0.17
CA LEU A 153 -4.05 -3.95 -1.61
C LEU A 153 -4.88 -4.96 -2.42
N VAL A 154 -6.09 -4.57 -2.84
CA VAL A 154 -7.01 -5.46 -3.59
C VAL A 154 -6.81 -5.43 -5.11
N GLY A 155 -6.05 -4.47 -5.64
CA GLY A 155 -5.68 -4.39 -7.04
C GLY A 155 -4.20 -4.69 -7.28
N GLU A 156 -3.85 -4.86 -8.55
CA GLU A 156 -2.46 -5.12 -8.96
C GLU A 156 -1.61 -3.86 -8.75
N VAL A 157 -0.35 -4.05 -8.34
CA VAL A 157 0.65 -2.99 -8.33
C VAL A 157 1.59 -3.21 -9.52
N ASN A 158 1.77 -2.19 -10.36
CA ASN A 158 2.49 -2.29 -11.62
C ASN A 158 3.53 -1.18 -11.77
N LEU A 159 4.62 -1.48 -12.47
CA LEU A 159 5.49 -0.49 -13.07
C LEU A 159 5.21 -0.44 -14.56
N TRP A 160 4.96 0.75 -15.08
CA TRP A 160 4.82 1.04 -16.49
C TRP A 160 6.07 1.75 -16.97
N ILE A 161 6.71 1.21 -18.00
CA ILE A 161 7.83 1.83 -18.69
C ILE A 161 7.27 2.46 -19.96
N ILE A 162 7.37 3.77 -20.09
CA ILE A 162 6.90 4.53 -21.24
C ILE A 162 8.14 4.99 -21.99
N GLU A 163 8.37 4.43 -23.17
CA GLU A 163 9.53 4.78 -23.99
C GLU A 163 9.29 6.12 -24.69
N ALA A 164 10.33 6.96 -24.76
CA ALA A 164 10.31 8.12 -25.62
C ALA A 164 10.55 7.67 -27.08
N GLY A 165 9.57 7.89 -27.94
CA GLY A 165 9.68 7.62 -29.38
C GLY A 165 10.50 8.66 -30.13
#